data_AF-A0A7S2GE30-F1
#
_entry.id   AF-A0A7S2GE30-F1
#
_cell.length_a   1.000
_cell.length_b   1.000
_cell.length_c   1.000
_cell.angle_alpha   90.00
_cell.angle_beta   90.00
_cell.angle_gamma   90.00
#
_symmetry.space_group_name_H-M   'P 1'
#
loop_
_entity.id
_entity.type
_entity.pdbx_description
1 polymer ?
#
loop_
_entity_poly.entity_id
_entity_poly.type
_entity_poly.pdbx_seq_one_letter_code
_entity_poly.pdbx_strand_id
1 'polypeptide(L)'
;ERVRQAILKPEYHVSNYYKQTGVWQAIARSQKFDHATMVVIFLNAIWIFIDTDFNKAPVIFKADFIFQAAEHFFFAYFSFEWFVRFMAFETKRDCLRDAWFVFDSTLVLLMIIDGWIVSVIILLTGAFE
;
A
#
# COMPACT_ATOMS: atom_id res chain seq x y z
N GLU A 1 25.95 22.82 24.52
CA GLU A 1 25.76 21.38 24.79
C GLU A 1 24.33 20.87 24.57
N ARG A 2 23.27 21.57 24.99
CA ARG A 2 21.87 21.18 24.72
C ARG A 2 21.51 21.03 23.23
N VAL A 3 22.09 21.87 22.36
CA VAL A 3 21.92 21.77 20.89
C VAL A 3 22.54 20.47 20.33
N ARG A 4 23.66 20.00 20.90
CA ARG A 4 24.34 18.77 20.49
C ARG A 4 23.51 17.52 20.82
N GLN A 5 22.78 17.56 21.94
CA GLN A 5 21.88 16.47 22.35
C GLN A 5 20.55 16.46 21.58
N ALA A 6 20.09 17.61 21.06
CA ALA A 6 18.91 17.66 20.19
C ALA A 6 19.17 17.03 18.80
N ILE A 7 20.43 17.08 18.33
CA ILE A 7 20.88 16.45 17.07
C ILE A 7 21.06 14.93 17.23
N LEU A 8 21.26 14.45 18.46
CA LEU A 8 21.45 13.02 18.80
C LEU A 8 20.15 12.25 19.03
N LYS A 9 18.98 12.80 18.65
CA LYS A 9 17.80 11.93 18.57
C LYS A 9 18.09 10.90 17.48
N PRO A 10 18.10 9.59 17.79
CA PRO A 10 18.22 8.59 16.74
C PRO A 10 17.11 8.90 15.74
N GLU A 11 17.48 9.11 14.49
CA GLU A 11 16.49 9.34 13.42
C GLU A 11 15.44 8.23 13.53
N TYR A 12 14.18 8.64 13.55
CA TYR A 12 13.07 7.70 13.57
C TYR A 12 13.13 6.89 12.28
N HIS A 13 13.70 5.70 12.37
CA HIS A 13 13.77 4.74 11.28
C HIS A 13 12.87 3.57 11.63
N VAL A 14 11.87 3.34 10.78
CA VAL A 14 10.88 2.25 10.90
C VAL A 14 11.55 0.89 11.11
N SER A 15 12.75 0.74 10.52
CA SER A 15 13.62 -0.42 10.68
C SER A 15 13.93 -0.77 12.14
N ASN A 16 13.87 0.18 13.08
CA ASN A 16 14.15 -0.05 14.50
C ASN A 16 13.11 -0.95 15.18
N TYR A 17 11.90 -1.06 14.62
CA TYR A 17 10.83 -1.94 15.12
C TYR A 17 10.80 -3.30 14.42
N TYR A 18 11.70 -3.52 13.46
CA TYR A 18 11.80 -4.80 12.74
C TYR A 18 12.66 -5.79 13.50
N LYS A 19 12.35 -7.07 13.32
CA LYS A 19 13.12 -8.20 13.84
C LYS A 19 14.60 -8.05 13.46
N GLN A 20 15.49 -8.51 14.35
CA GLN A 20 16.93 -8.47 14.10
C GLN A 20 17.39 -9.47 13.03
N THR A 21 16.63 -10.55 12.82
CA THR A 21 16.98 -11.63 11.88
C THR A 21 15.77 -12.04 11.02
N GLY A 22 16.04 -12.57 9.82
CA GLY A 22 15.03 -13.13 8.92
C GLY A 22 15.03 -12.51 7.52
N VAL A 23 14.38 -13.19 6.57
CA VAL A 23 14.31 -12.74 5.17
C VAL A 23 13.38 -11.53 5.02
N TRP A 24 12.25 -11.50 5.76
CA TRP A 24 11.27 -10.42 5.67
C TRP A 24 11.79 -9.07 6.15
N GLN A 25 12.54 -9.02 7.26
CA GLN A 25 13.19 -7.77 7.68
C GLN A 25 14.24 -7.32 6.67
N ALA A 26 15.01 -8.27 6.10
CA ALA A 26 16.08 -7.94 5.17
C ALA A 26 15.52 -7.31 3.88
N ILE A 27 14.37 -7.81 3.41
CA ILE A 27 13.64 -7.21 2.29
C ILE A 27 13.09 -5.84 2.70
N ALA A 28 12.41 -5.74 3.85
CA ALA A 28 11.78 -4.49 4.30
C ALA A 28 12.79 -3.37 4.62
N ARG A 29 14.04 -3.69 4.97
CA ARG A 29 15.13 -2.71 5.18
C ARG A 29 15.91 -2.39 3.89
N SER A 30 15.58 -3.05 2.79
CA SER A 30 16.30 -2.85 1.53
C SER A 30 15.87 -1.54 0.88
N GLN A 31 16.83 -0.64 0.66
CA GLN A 31 16.56 0.60 -0.08
C GLN A 31 15.98 0.33 -1.48
N LYS A 32 16.35 -0.77 -2.13
CA LYS A 32 15.78 -1.12 -3.45
C LYS A 32 14.28 -1.37 -3.37
N PHE A 33 13.83 -1.97 -2.27
CA PHE A 33 12.42 -2.24 -2.02
C PHE A 33 11.66 -0.93 -1.77
N ASP A 34 12.19 -0.03 -0.94
CA ASP A 34 11.56 1.26 -0.68
C ASP A 34 11.44 2.14 -1.96
N HIS A 35 12.51 2.20 -2.77
CA HIS A 35 12.45 2.92 -4.04
C HIS A 35 11.47 2.27 -5.04
N ALA A 36 11.43 0.94 -5.10
CA ALA A 36 10.48 0.23 -5.95
C ALA A 36 9.03 0.51 -5.55
N THR A 37 8.73 0.47 -4.25
CA THR A 37 7.43 0.88 -3.70
C THR A 37 7.07 2.31 -4.08
N MET A 38 7.99 3.27 -3.90
CA MET A 38 7.72 4.65 -4.31
C MET A 38 7.39 4.78 -5.80
N VAL A 39 8.12 4.07 -6.66
CA VAL A 39 7.84 4.04 -8.10
C VAL A 39 6.47 3.44 -8.38
N VAL A 40 6.10 2.34 -7.71
CA VAL A 40 4.78 1.72 -7.89
C VAL A 40 3.65 2.62 -7.41
N ILE A 41 3.81 3.35 -6.30
CA ILE A 41 2.86 4.38 -5.84
C ILE A 41 2.68 5.47 -6.90
N PHE A 42 3.78 5.95 -7.48
CA PHE A 42 3.72 6.95 -8.53
C PHE A 42 3.00 6.44 -9.79
N LEU A 43 3.32 5.21 -10.21
CA LEU A 43 2.65 4.56 -11.34
C LEU A 43 1.16 4.32 -11.05
N ASN A 44 0.79 3.98 -9.82
CA ASN A 44 -0.59 3.83 -9.40
C ASN A 44 -1.36 5.16 -9.48
N ALA A 45 -0.75 6.27 -9.06
CA ALA A 45 -1.37 7.58 -9.20
C ALA A 45 -1.59 7.99 -10.66
N ILE A 46 -0.62 7.73 -11.54
CA ILE A 46 -0.77 7.90 -13.00
C ILE A 46 -1.88 7.01 -13.53
N TRP A 47 -1.94 5.76 -13.06
CA TRP A 47 -2.97 4.82 -13.47
C TRP A 47 -4.37 5.31 -13.10
N ILE A 48 -4.58 5.78 -11.86
CA ILE A 48 -5.86 6.36 -11.42
C ILE A 48 -6.26 7.54 -12.31
N PHE A 49 -5.29 8.39 -12.71
CA PHE A 49 -5.56 9.49 -13.65
C PHE A 49 -6.04 8.97 -15.02
N ILE A 50 -5.37 7.96 -15.57
CA ILE A 50 -5.77 7.34 -16.85
C ILE A 50 -7.13 6.66 -16.71
N ASP A 51 -7.36 5.90 -15.65
CA ASP A 51 -8.63 5.21 -15.40
C ASP A 51 -9.78 6.22 -15.30
N THR A 52 -9.60 7.31 -14.55
CA THR A 52 -10.62 8.36 -14.40
C THR A 52 -11.02 9.00 -15.74
N ASP A 53 -10.08 9.20 -16.66
CA ASP A 53 -10.35 9.87 -17.95
C ASP A 53 -10.81 8.91 -19.05
N PHE A 54 -10.33 7.66 -19.05
CA PHE A 54 -10.52 6.71 -20.15
C PHE A 54 -11.45 5.54 -19.80
N ASN A 55 -11.61 5.17 -18.54
CA ASN A 55 -12.50 4.11 -18.12
C ASN A 55 -13.92 4.66 -17.90
N LYS A 56 -14.78 4.46 -18.89
CA LYS A 56 -16.21 4.82 -18.80
C LYS A 56 -17.06 3.72 -18.17
N ALA A 57 -16.45 2.60 -17.78
CA ALA A 57 -17.19 1.50 -17.19
C ALA A 57 -17.56 1.85 -15.74
N PRO A 58 -18.84 1.78 -15.36
CA PRO A 58 -19.29 2.04 -13.99
C PRO A 58 -18.89 0.94 -12.99
N VAL A 59 -18.33 -0.18 -13.48
CA VAL A 59 -17.80 -1.29 -12.69
C VAL A 59 -16.55 -1.85 -13.34
N ILE A 60 -15.58 -2.22 -12.51
CA ILE A 60 -14.32 -2.86 -12.90
C ILE A 60 -14.58 -4.14 -13.73
N PHE A 61 -15.59 -4.93 -13.36
CA PHE A 61 -15.97 -6.15 -14.08
C PHE A 61 -16.46 -5.92 -15.52
N LYS A 62 -16.90 -4.71 -15.87
CA LYS A 62 -17.26 -4.34 -17.25
C LYS A 62 -16.19 -3.48 -17.93
N ALA A 63 -15.14 -3.10 -17.21
CA ALA A 63 -13.99 -2.39 -17.76
C ALA A 63 -13.19 -3.32 -18.67
N ASP A 64 -12.48 -2.75 -19.66
CA ASP A 64 -11.63 -3.54 -20.55
C ASP A 64 -10.60 -4.33 -19.74
N PHE A 65 -10.16 -5.46 -20.30
CA PHE A 65 -9.21 -6.37 -19.66
C PHE A 65 -7.96 -5.67 -19.11
N ILE A 66 -7.47 -4.62 -19.79
CA ILE A 66 -6.30 -3.86 -19.36
C ILE A 66 -6.56 -3.16 -18.01
N PHE A 67 -7.77 -2.62 -17.80
CA PHE A 67 -8.11 -1.93 -16.55
C PHE A 67 -8.20 -2.90 -15.38
N GLN A 68 -8.84 -4.05 -15.59
CA GLN A 68 -8.91 -5.11 -14.58
C GLN A 68 -7.51 -5.65 -14.23
N ALA A 69 -6.68 -5.90 -15.24
CA ALA A 69 -5.34 -6.43 -15.04
C ALA A 69 -4.44 -5.46 -14.26
N ALA A 70 -4.48 -4.17 -14.61
CA ALA A 70 -3.70 -3.14 -13.93
C ALA A 70 -4.13 -2.99 -12.45
N GLU A 71 -5.43 -2.97 -12.19
CA GLU A 71 -5.94 -2.85 -10.83
C GLU A 71 -5.56 -4.05 -9.95
N HIS A 72 -5.73 -5.27 -10.45
CA HIS A 72 -5.28 -6.47 -9.77
C HIS A 72 -3.77 -6.50 -9.55
N PHE A 73 -2.98 -5.97 -10.48
CA PHE A 73 -1.54 -5.83 -10.33
C PHE A 73 -1.17 -4.90 -9.17
N PHE A 74 -1.75 -3.69 -9.12
CA PHE A 74 -1.48 -2.75 -8.04
C PHE A 74 -1.95 -3.32 -6.70
N PHE A 75 -3.14 -3.92 -6.65
CA PHE A 75 -3.65 -4.54 -5.44
C PHE A 75 -2.73 -5.65 -4.93
N ALA A 76 -2.27 -6.55 -5.82
CA ALA A 76 -1.36 -7.62 -5.46
C ALA A 76 -0.01 -7.08 -4.96
N TYR A 77 0.54 -6.05 -5.61
CA TYR A 77 1.80 -5.45 -5.19
C TYR A 77 1.69 -4.79 -3.82
N PHE A 78 0.70 -3.92 -3.59
CA PHE A 78 0.53 -3.24 -2.31
C PHE A 78 0.19 -4.23 -1.18
N SER A 79 -0.60 -5.26 -1.47
CA SER A 79 -0.87 -6.33 -0.50
C SER A 79 0.40 -7.10 -0.14
N PHE A 80 1.25 -7.41 -1.13
CA PHE A 80 2.54 -8.06 -0.90
C PHE A 80 3.48 -7.19 -0.10
N GLU A 81 3.61 -5.92 -0.46
CA GLU A 81 4.45 -4.95 0.26
C GLU A 81 4.03 -4.84 1.72
N TRP A 82 2.73 -4.61 1.94
CA TRP A 82 2.13 -4.54 3.27
C TRP A 82 2.40 -5.82 4.06
N PHE A 83 2.26 -7.00 3.44
CA PHE A 83 2.54 -8.27 4.07
C PHE A 83 4.01 -8.42 4.46
N VAL A 84 4.95 -8.04 3.59
CA VAL A 84 6.39 -8.07 3.87
C VAL A 84 6.72 -7.17 5.06
N ARG A 85 6.24 -5.91 5.05
CA ARG A 85 6.44 -4.96 6.15
C ARG A 85 5.80 -5.47 7.45
N PHE A 86 4.58 -6.00 7.38
CA PHE A 86 3.91 -6.60 8.54
C PHE A 86 4.73 -7.75 9.15
N MET A 87 5.29 -8.63 8.32
CA MET A 87 6.10 -9.77 8.76
C MET A 87 7.47 -9.37 9.31
N ALA A 88 8.00 -8.21 8.89
CA ALA A 88 9.25 -7.65 9.38
C ALA A 88 9.15 -7.14 10.82
N PHE A 89 7.99 -6.63 11.26
CA PHE A 89 7.82 -6.13 12.65
C PHE A 89 8.04 -7.22 13.70
N GLU A 90 8.79 -6.86 14.75
CA GLU A 90 9.03 -7.71 15.92
C GLU A 90 7.81 -7.74 16.84
N THR A 91 7.27 -6.57 17.18
CA THR A 91 6.04 -6.42 17.98
C THR A 91 4.92 -5.88 17.11
N LYS A 92 3.86 -6.67 16.90
CA LYS A 92 2.73 -6.30 16.02
C LYS A 92 1.97 -5.04 16.46
N ARG A 93 2.06 -4.64 17.74
CA ARG A 93 1.43 -3.40 18.22
C ARG A 93 2.16 -2.14 17.75
N ASP A 94 3.45 -2.26 17.41
CA ASP A 94 4.23 -1.12 16.94
C ASP A 94 3.93 -0.78 15.48
N CYS A 95 3.24 -1.65 14.74
CA CYS A 95 2.83 -1.34 13.36
C CYS A 95 1.84 -0.17 13.30
N LEU A 96 0.97 -0.01 14.30
CA LEU A 96 0.01 1.12 14.37
C LEU A 96 0.64 2.43 14.86
N ARG A 97 1.86 2.36 15.42
CA ARG A 97 2.62 3.54 15.81
C ARG A 97 3.49 4.07 14.67
N ASP A 98 3.69 3.26 13.64
CA ASP A 98 4.47 3.63 12.48
C ASP A 98 3.61 4.32 11.42
N ALA A 99 3.90 5.60 11.19
CA ALA A 99 3.13 6.42 10.26
C ALA A 99 3.21 5.89 8.82
N TRP A 100 4.36 5.32 8.43
CA TRP A 100 4.55 4.73 7.10
C TRP A 100 3.69 3.48 6.92
N PHE A 101 3.70 2.56 7.87
CA PHE A 101 2.86 1.38 7.82
C PHE A 101 1.36 1.70 7.91
N VAL A 102 0.97 2.73 8.68
CA VAL A 102 -0.43 3.21 8.72
C VAL A 102 -0.85 3.78 7.37
N PHE A 103 0.05 4.49 6.68
CA PHE A 103 -0.19 4.97 5.33
C PHE A 103 -0.40 3.80 4.35
N ASP A 104 0.50 2.81 4.34
CA ASP A 104 0.35 1.62 3.49
C ASP A 104 -0.94 0.85 3.78
N SER A 105 -1.27 0.68 5.06
CA SER A 105 -2.50 0.01 5.50
C SER A 105 -3.74 0.77 5.03
N THR A 106 -3.68 2.11 4.99
CA THR A 106 -4.76 2.95 4.49
C THR A 106 -4.92 2.79 2.98
N LEU A 107 -3.83 2.73 2.22
CA LEU A 107 -3.88 2.48 0.78
C LEU A 107 -4.53 1.12 0.46
N VAL A 108 -4.07 0.06 1.13
CA VAL A 108 -4.65 -1.29 0.94
C VAL A 108 -6.14 -1.31 1.32
N LEU A 109 -6.52 -0.64 2.42
CA LEU A 109 -7.92 -0.53 2.83
C LEU A 109 -8.77 0.19 1.77
N LEU A 110 -8.28 1.33 1.25
CA LEU A 110 -8.99 2.09 0.21
C LEU A 110 -9.18 1.25 -1.06
N MET A 111 -8.17 0.48 -1.47
CA MET A 111 -8.29 -0.42 -2.63
C MET A 111 -9.30 -1.55 -2.40
N ILE A 112 -9.40 -2.09 -1.18
CA ILE A 112 -10.43 -3.08 -0.85
C ILE A 112 -11.83 -2.46 -0.91
N ILE A 113 -11.98 -1.24 -0.38
CA ILE A 113 -13.25 -0.52 -0.42
C ILE A 113 -13.66 -0.28 -1.87
N ASP A 114 -12.76 0.26 -2.68
CA ASP A 114 -13.02 0.59 -4.07
C ASP A 114 -13.33 -0.66 -4.91
N GLY A 115 -12.49 -1.69 -4.84
CA GLY A 115 -12.66 -2.90 -5.65
C GLY A 115 -13.83 -3.79 -5.19
N TRP A 116 -13.99 -4.01 -3.88
CA TRP A 116 -14.93 -5.01 -3.36
C TRP A 116 -16.22 -4.41 -2.82
N ILE A 117 -16.14 -3.33 -2.04
CA ILE A 117 -17.35 -2.78 -1.40
C ILE A 117 -18.24 -2.09 -2.43
N VAL A 118 -17.65 -1.30 -3.34
CA VAL A 118 -18.42 -0.68 -4.44
C VAL A 118 -19.09 -1.76 -5.30
N SER A 119 -18.33 -2.80 -5.68
CA SER A 119 -18.86 -3.94 -6.44
C SER A 119 -20.02 -4.66 -5.73
N VAL A 120 -19.92 -4.88 -4.41
CA VAL A 120 -20.98 -5.51 -3.61
C VAL A 120 -22.21 -4.61 -3.51
N ILE A 121 -22.04 -3.30 -3.26
CA ILE A 121 -23.14 -2.34 -3.19
C ILE A 121 -23.91 -2.31 -4.52
N ILE A 122 -23.17 -2.27 -5.62
CA ILE A 122 -23.70 -2.30 -6.98
C ILE A 122 -24.53 -3.56 -7.23
N LEU A 123 -24.03 -4.72 -6.82
CA LEU A 123 -24.72 -6.00 -6.97
C LEU A 123 -26.00 -6.05 -6.12
N LEU A 124 -25.95 -5.51 -4.89
CA LEU A 124 -27.09 -5.50 -3.96
C LEU A 124 -28.18 -4.49 -4.33
N THR A 125 -27.80 -3.34 -4.90
CA THR A 125 -28.75 -2.29 -5.30
C THR A 125 -29.42 -2.57 -6.64
N GLY A 126 -28.97 -3.61 -7.36
CA GLY A 126 -29.51 -3.93 -8.68
C GLY A 126 -29.33 -2.79 -9.68
N ALA A 127 -28.38 -1.86 -9.45
CA ALA A 127 -28.17 -0.66 -10.25
C ALA A 127 -27.71 -0.93 -11.71
N PHE A 128 -27.80 -2.18 -12.15
CA PHE A 128 -27.45 -2.68 -13.49
C PHE A 128 -28.54 -3.52 -14.16
N GLU A 129 -29.75 -3.58 -13.58
CA GLU A 129 -30.98 -3.88 -14.33
C GLU A 129 -31.60 -2.60 -14.91
#